data_AF-D0VFD5-F1
#
_entry.id   AF-D0VFD5-F1
#
_cell.length_a   1.000
_cell.length_b   1.000
_cell.length_c   1.000
_cell.angle_alpha   90.00
_cell.angle_beta   90.00
_cell.angle_gamma   90.00
#
_symmetry.space_group_name_H-M   'P 1'
#
loop_
_entity.id
_entity.type
_entity.pdbx_description
1 polymer ?
#
loop_
_entity_poly.entity_id
_entity_poly.type
_entity_poly.pdbx_seq_one_letter_code
_entity_poly.pdbx_strand_id
1 'polypeptide(L)'
;AKVLGNRNDIPRLVEELAVDQVTIAIPSLNGKEREKIVEICNTTGVTVNNMPSIEDIMAGNMSVSAFQEIDVADLLGRPEVVLDQDELNQFFKGKTILVAGAGGSIGSELCRQIAKFTPKRLLLLGHGENSIYLIHRELLEK
;
A
#
# COMPACT_ATOMS: atom_id res chain seq x y z
N ALA A 1 6.19 -23.06 15.35
CA ALA A 1 7.46 -22.55 14.76
C ALA A 1 8.49 -22.40 15.87
N LYS A 2 9.77 -22.65 15.58
CA LYS A 2 10.87 -22.45 16.53
C LYS A 2 11.37 -21.01 16.41
N VAL A 3 11.50 -20.30 17.52
CA VAL A 3 12.08 -18.94 17.56
C VAL A 3 13.58 -19.06 17.74
N LEU A 4 14.38 -18.50 16.83
CA LEU A 4 15.85 -18.64 16.80
C LEU A 4 16.60 -17.44 17.38
N GLY A 5 15.94 -16.29 17.58
CA GLY A 5 16.57 -15.07 18.07
C GLY A 5 15.69 -13.84 17.85
N ASN A 6 16.30 -12.66 17.97
CA ASN A 6 15.72 -11.35 17.68
C ASN A 6 16.43 -10.69 16.48
N ARG A 7 16.05 -9.45 16.13
CA ARG A 7 16.61 -8.75 14.96
C ARG A 7 18.14 -8.61 14.97
N ASN A 8 18.77 -8.54 16.14
CA ASN A 8 20.22 -8.41 16.27
C ASN A 8 20.94 -9.74 15.99
N ASP A 9 20.22 -10.87 16.02
CA ASP A 9 20.77 -12.19 15.69
C ASP A 9 20.77 -12.46 14.18
N ILE A 10 20.11 -11.61 13.37
CA ILE A 10 19.97 -11.80 11.92
C ILE A 10 21.34 -12.04 11.24
N PRO A 11 22.41 -11.26 11.50
CA PRO A 11 23.68 -11.48 10.82
C PRO A 11 24.28 -12.86 11.09
N ARG A 12 24.29 -13.27 12.36
CA ARG A 12 24.77 -14.59 12.77
C ARG A 12 23.94 -15.72 12.17
N LEU A 13 22.61 -15.57 12.17
CA LEU A 13 21.68 -16.58 11.67
C LEU A 13 21.75 -16.73 10.14
N VAL A 14 21.95 -15.64 9.41
CA VAL A 14 22.14 -15.67 7.95
C VAL A 14 23.40 -16.46 7.59
N GLU A 15 24.50 -16.25 8.33
CA GLU A 15 25.76 -16.96 8.12
C GLU A 15 25.67 -18.45 8.54
N GLU A 16 25.18 -18.75 9.74
CA GLU A 16 25.08 -20.12 10.26
C GLU A 16 24.15 -21.03 9.44
N LEU A 17 23.09 -20.46 8.87
CA LEU A 17 22.06 -21.20 8.14
C LEU A 17 22.15 -21.05 6.63
N ALA A 18 23.12 -20.29 6.11
CA ALA A 18 23.27 -19.96 4.69
C ALA A 18 21.95 -19.47 4.07
N VAL A 19 21.39 -18.39 4.64
CA VAL A 19 20.10 -17.85 4.21
C VAL A 19 20.27 -16.95 2.99
N ASP A 20 19.53 -17.25 1.91
CA ASP A 20 19.52 -16.45 0.68
C ASP A 20 18.52 -15.27 0.72
N GLN A 21 17.47 -15.37 1.54
CA GLN A 21 16.38 -14.39 1.59
C GLN A 21 15.77 -14.23 2.99
N VAL A 22 15.50 -13.00 3.39
CA VAL A 22 14.79 -12.63 4.62
C VAL A 22 13.44 -11.99 4.28
N THR A 23 12.37 -12.52 4.89
CA THR A 23 11.01 -11.97 4.77
C THR A 23 10.59 -11.28 6.05
N ILE A 24 10.22 -10.00 5.97
CA ILE A 24 9.59 -9.27 7.07
C ILE A 24 8.09 -9.58 7.04
N ALA A 25 7.68 -10.51 7.90
CA ALA A 25 6.29 -10.96 8.05
C ALA A 25 5.48 -10.12 9.05
N ILE A 26 5.70 -8.79 9.04
CA ILE A 26 5.01 -7.84 9.93
C ILE A 26 4.43 -6.71 9.07
N PRO A 27 3.29 -6.93 8.39
CA PRO A 27 2.73 -5.95 7.45
C PRO A 27 2.37 -4.62 8.12
N SER A 28 2.04 -4.63 9.42
CA SER A 28 1.75 -3.44 10.22
C SER A 28 2.98 -2.71 10.77
N LEU A 29 4.21 -3.14 10.42
CA LEU A 29 5.43 -2.53 10.92
C LEU A 29 5.60 -1.13 10.32
N ASN A 30 5.77 -0.12 11.19
CA ASN A 30 6.03 1.25 10.76
C ASN A 30 7.38 1.37 10.02
N GLY A 31 7.51 2.40 9.17
CA GLY A 31 8.70 2.60 8.33
C GLY A 31 10.01 2.68 9.12
N LYS A 32 10.03 3.34 10.28
CA LYS A 32 11.25 3.50 11.10
C LYS A 32 11.75 2.18 11.69
N GLU A 33 10.85 1.32 12.18
CA GLU A 33 11.25 0.01 12.70
C GLU A 33 11.60 -0.96 11.56
N ARG A 34 10.96 -0.81 10.40
CA ARG A 34 11.31 -1.55 9.18
C ARG A 34 12.71 -1.20 8.69
N GLU A 35 13.02 0.09 8.59
CA GLU A 35 14.34 0.61 8.20
C GLU A 35 15.45 0.00 9.06
N LYS A 36 15.28 -0.04 10.38
CA LYS A 36 16.24 -0.68 11.29
C LYS A 36 16.48 -2.16 11.00
N ILE A 37 15.44 -2.91 10.62
CA ILE A 37 15.58 -4.33 10.28
C ILE A 37 16.32 -4.47 8.94
N VAL A 38 15.97 -3.63 7.96
CA VAL A 38 16.61 -3.62 6.64
C VAL A 38 18.10 -3.26 6.74
N GLU A 39 18.46 -2.27 7.55
CA GLU A 39 19.87 -1.91 7.81
C GLU A 39 20.68 -3.09 8.36
N ILE A 40 20.11 -3.87 9.29
CA ILE A 40 20.76 -5.08 9.82
C ILE A 40 20.90 -6.14 8.74
N CYS A 41 19.87 -6.37 7.91
CA CYS A 41 19.95 -7.34 6.83
C CYS A 41 20.99 -6.93 5.77
N ASN A 42 21.11 -5.63 5.45
CA ASN A 42 22.07 -5.10 4.48
C ASN A 42 23.53 -5.38 4.86
N THR A 43 23.85 -5.55 6.15
CA THR A 43 25.22 -5.91 6.57
C THR A 43 25.61 -7.33 6.17
N THR A 44 24.67 -8.15 5.73
CA THR A 44 24.86 -9.57 5.41
C THR A 44 24.83 -9.87 3.90
N GLY A 45 24.36 -8.93 3.08
CA GLY A 45 24.18 -9.13 1.65
C GLY A 45 22.95 -9.96 1.26
N VAL A 46 22.12 -10.36 2.22
CA VAL A 46 20.90 -11.14 1.98
C VAL A 46 19.82 -10.29 1.29
N THR A 47 19.03 -10.90 0.41
CA THR A 47 17.87 -10.20 -0.19
C THR A 47 16.74 -10.08 0.83
N VAL A 48 16.12 -8.90 0.92
CA VAL A 48 15.02 -8.63 1.87
C VAL A 48 13.73 -8.34 1.12
N ASN A 49 12.63 -8.97 1.56
CA ASN A 49 11.30 -8.71 1.04
C ASN A 49 10.28 -8.53 2.17
N ASN A 50 9.10 -7.98 1.83
CA ASN A 50 7.97 -7.89 2.73
C ASN A 50 6.92 -8.93 2.40
N MET A 51 6.25 -9.43 3.45
CA MET A 51 5.02 -10.18 3.28
C MET A 51 3.90 -9.23 2.87
N PRO A 52 3.06 -9.60 1.87
CA PRO A 52 1.96 -8.76 1.42
C PRO A 52 0.92 -8.56 2.52
N SER A 53 0.11 -7.50 2.40
CA SER A 53 -0.95 -7.23 3.36
C SER A 53 -2.04 -8.32 3.29
N ILE A 54 -2.81 -8.46 4.36
CA ILE A 54 -3.95 -9.39 4.39
C ILE A 54 -4.99 -9.02 3.32
N GLU A 55 -5.15 -7.73 3.06
CA GLU A 55 -6.06 -7.20 2.04
C GLU A 55 -5.64 -7.64 0.63
N ASP A 56 -4.33 -7.58 0.33
CA ASP A 56 -3.78 -8.05 -0.95
C ASP A 56 -3.95 -9.56 -1.13
N ILE A 57 -3.81 -10.32 -0.04
CA ILE A 57 -4.03 -11.77 -0.03
C ILE A 57 -5.50 -12.10 -0.31
N MET A 58 -6.43 -11.39 0.34
CA MET A 58 -7.88 -11.58 0.16
C MET A 58 -8.37 -11.18 -1.24
N ALA A 59 -7.71 -10.22 -1.90
CA ALA A 59 -8.03 -9.79 -3.25
C ALA A 59 -7.66 -10.83 -4.34
N GLY A 60 -7.02 -11.96 -4.00
CA GLY A 60 -6.71 -13.03 -4.94
C GLY A 60 -5.49 -12.78 -5.82
N ASN A 61 -4.67 -11.76 -5.52
CA ASN A 61 -3.45 -11.40 -6.26
C ASN A 61 -2.24 -12.31 -5.93
N MET A 62 -2.49 -13.58 -5.60
CA MET A 62 -1.45 -14.57 -5.30
C MET A 62 -0.81 -15.09 -6.60
N SER A 63 -0.03 -14.23 -7.24
CA SER A 63 1.04 -14.66 -8.14
C SER A 63 2.33 -14.75 -7.32
N VAL A 64 3.29 -15.59 -7.74
CA VAL A 64 4.55 -15.86 -7.00
C VAL A 64 5.40 -14.59 -6.76
N SER A 65 5.03 -13.45 -7.35
CA SER A 65 5.47 -12.08 -7.04
C SER A 65 4.85 -11.46 -5.78
N ALA A 66 4.16 -12.24 -4.94
CA ALA A 66 3.48 -11.78 -3.74
C ALA A 66 4.44 -11.20 -2.67
N PHE A 67 5.71 -11.56 -2.71
CA PHE A 67 6.75 -10.96 -1.88
C PHE A 67 7.30 -9.72 -2.57
N GLN A 68 7.02 -8.55 -1.99
CA GLN A 68 7.45 -7.27 -2.55
C GLN A 68 8.87 -6.95 -2.09
N GLU A 69 9.75 -6.64 -3.05
CA GLU A 69 11.01 -5.96 -2.75
C GLU A 69 10.72 -4.64 -2.05
N ILE A 70 11.57 -4.27 -1.10
CA ILE A 70 11.40 -3.05 -0.32
C ILE A 70 11.77 -1.85 -1.19
N ASP A 71 10.81 -0.97 -1.48
CA ASP A 71 11.05 0.27 -2.23
C ASP A 71 11.66 1.34 -1.29
N VAL A 72 12.43 2.26 -1.85
CA VAL A 72 12.95 3.44 -1.15
C VAL A 72 11.82 4.24 -0.49
N ALA A 73 10.63 4.27 -1.09
CA ALA A 73 9.44 4.90 -0.51
C ALA A 73 9.02 4.28 0.84
N ASP A 74 9.20 2.96 1.02
CA ASP A 74 8.91 2.25 2.28
C ASP A 74 9.88 2.63 3.41
N LEU A 75 11.11 3.01 3.05
CA LEU A 75 12.16 3.44 3.97
C LEU A 75 12.00 4.91 4.38
N LEU A 76 11.47 5.76 3.50
CA LEU A 76 11.28 7.19 3.75
C LEU A 76 10.19 7.49 4.80
N GLY A 77 9.49 6.46 5.30
CA GLY A 77 8.72 6.53 6.54
C GLY A 77 7.72 7.68 6.58
N ARG A 78 7.12 8.04 5.43
CA ARG A 78 6.02 9.00 5.44
C ARG A 78 4.97 8.43 6.38
N PRO A 79 4.62 9.12 7.47
CA PRO A 79 3.52 8.65 8.30
C PRO A 79 2.33 8.53 7.36
N GLU A 80 1.77 7.32 7.28
CA GLU A 80 0.49 7.14 6.63
C GLU A 80 -0.47 8.10 7.34
N VAL A 81 -1.00 9.06 6.59
CA VAL A 81 -1.98 9.99 7.16
C VAL A 81 -3.20 9.14 7.42
N VAL A 82 -3.43 8.79 8.69
CA VAL A 82 -4.66 8.14 9.11
C VAL A 82 -5.77 9.16 8.93
N LEU A 83 -6.47 9.04 7.81
CA LEU A 83 -7.62 9.87 7.51
C LEU A 83 -8.78 9.42 8.38
N ASP A 84 -9.31 10.33 9.19
CA ASP A 84 -10.51 10.10 9.98
C ASP A 84 -11.71 9.84 9.06
N GLN A 85 -12.16 8.59 9.05
CA GLN A 85 -13.25 8.15 8.17
C GLN A 85 -14.57 8.83 8.50
N ASP A 86 -14.82 9.18 9.76
CA ASP A 86 -16.04 9.88 10.17
C ASP A 86 -16.01 11.33 9.72
N GLU A 87 -14.86 12.00 9.84
CA GLU A 87 -14.67 13.35 9.33
C GLU A 87 -14.82 13.41 7.81
N LEU A 88 -14.19 12.47 7.08
CA LEU A 88 -14.34 12.37 5.62
C LEU A 88 -15.79 12.08 5.20
N ASN A 89 -16.49 11.19 5.90
CA ASN A 89 -17.88 10.88 5.62
C ASN A 89 -18.76 12.13 5.82
N GLN A 90 -18.59 12.85 6.94
CA GLN A 90 -19.28 14.12 7.16
C GLN A 90 -18.93 15.17 6.10
N PHE A 91 -17.67 15.16 5.63
CA PHE A 91 -17.20 16.11 4.63
C PHE A 91 -17.81 15.85 3.25
N PHE A 92 -17.96 14.60 2.81
CA PHE A 92 -18.41 14.28 1.45
C PHE A 92 -19.89 13.95 1.31
N LYS A 93 -20.52 13.37 2.35
CA LYS A 93 -21.89 12.86 2.29
C LYS A 93 -22.88 13.95 1.88
N GLY A 94 -23.72 13.62 0.90
CA GLY A 94 -24.78 14.52 0.43
C GLY A 94 -24.31 15.78 -0.32
N LYS A 95 -23.01 15.94 -0.58
CA LYS A 95 -22.46 17.07 -1.34
C LYS A 95 -22.28 16.75 -2.82
N THR A 96 -22.23 17.79 -3.65
CA THR A 96 -21.81 17.69 -5.06
C THR A 96 -20.31 17.97 -5.13
N ILE A 97 -19.55 17.04 -5.69
CA ILE A 97 -18.08 17.10 -5.74
C ILE A 97 -17.64 17.04 -7.20
N LEU A 98 -16.68 17.89 -7.57
CA LEU A 98 -16.04 17.89 -8.89
C LEU A 98 -14.58 17.48 -8.72
N VAL A 99 -14.15 16.46 -9.46
CA VAL A 99 -12.74 16.07 -9.55
C VAL A 99 -12.20 16.50 -10.91
N ALA A 100 -11.33 17.50 -10.90
CA ALA A 100 -10.60 17.92 -12.09
C ALA A 100 -9.40 16.99 -12.32
N GLY A 101 -9.20 16.55 -13.57
CA GLY A 101 -8.23 15.53 -13.91
C GLY A 101 -8.66 14.11 -13.52
N ALA A 102 -9.97 13.82 -13.48
CA ALA A 102 -10.51 12.53 -13.02
C ALA A 102 -10.03 11.30 -13.82
N GLY A 103 -9.61 11.49 -15.08
CA GLY A 103 -9.03 10.42 -15.90
C GLY A 103 -7.53 10.19 -15.69
N GLY A 104 -6.88 10.93 -14.79
CA GLY A 104 -5.47 10.72 -14.42
C GLY A 104 -5.30 9.72 -13.28
N SER A 105 -4.07 9.33 -12.98
CA SER A 105 -3.75 8.40 -11.89
C SER A 105 -4.29 8.87 -10.54
N ILE A 106 -3.96 10.10 -10.15
CA ILE A 106 -4.40 10.70 -8.87
C ILE A 106 -5.91 10.96 -8.88
N GLY A 107 -6.44 11.56 -9.95
CA GLY A 107 -7.85 11.92 -10.03
C GLY A 107 -8.77 10.71 -9.98
N SER A 108 -8.41 9.62 -10.66
CA SER A 108 -9.21 8.39 -10.67
C SER A 108 -9.24 7.73 -9.28
N GLU A 109 -8.13 7.77 -8.54
CA GLU A 109 -8.07 7.27 -7.17
C GLU A 109 -8.92 8.10 -6.21
N LEU A 110 -8.85 9.43 -6.33
CA LEU A 110 -9.74 10.32 -5.58
C LEU A 110 -11.22 10.03 -5.87
N CYS A 111 -11.59 9.78 -7.13
CA CYS A 111 -12.96 9.44 -7.49
C CYS A 111 -13.43 8.13 -6.82
N ARG A 112 -12.58 7.10 -6.82
CA ARG A 112 -12.84 5.81 -6.14
C ARG A 112 -13.05 5.99 -4.64
N GLN A 113 -12.23 6.80 -3.99
CA GLN A 113 -12.32 7.01 -2.54
C GLN A 113 -13.56 7.84 -2.18
N ILE A 114 -13.78 8.94 -2.89
CA ILE A 114 -14.93 9.83 -2.65
C ILE A 114 -16.26 9.10 -2.86
N ALA A 115 -16.36 8.24 -3.87
CA ALA A 115 -17.58 7.48 -4.17
C ALA A 115 -18.07 6.62 -2.99
N LYS A 116 -17.16 6.15 -2.12
CA LYS A 116 -17.49 5.33 -0.94
C LYS A 116 -18.26 6.11 0.14
N PHE A 117 -18.17 7.44 0.16
CA PHE A 117 -18.76 8.30 1.18
C PHE A 117 -20.16 8.82 0.83
N THR A 118 -20.85 8.22 -0.14
CA THR A 118 -22.23 8.57 -0.55
C THR A 118 -22.43 10.07 -0.86
N PRO A 119 -21.61 10.67 -1.74
CA PRO A 119 -21.86 12.03 -2.18
C PRO A 119 -23.19 12.11 -2.94
N LYS A 120 -23.81 13.30 -2.96
CA LYS A 120 -25.05 13.52 -3.74
C LYS A 120 -24.77 13.40 -5.24
N ARG A 121 -23.62 13.90 -5.70
CA ARG A 121 -23.15 13.81 -7.07
C ARG A 121 -21.62 13.84 -7.10
N LEU A 122 -21.01 13.00 -7.91
CA LEU A 122 -19.59 13.03 -8.23
C LEU A 122 -19.44 13.38 -9.72
N LEU A 123 -18.84 14.53 -10.01
CA LEU A 123 -18.61 15.05 -11.35
C LEU A 123 -17.15 14.79 -11.76
N LEU A 124 -16.98 14.12 -12.90
CA LEU A 124 -15.68 13.74 -13.44
C LEU A 124 -15.30 14.72 -14.55
N LEU A 125 -14.24 15.49 -14.37
CA LEU A 125 -13.74 16.43 -15.37
C LEU A 125 -12.33 16.05 -15.80
N GLY A 126 -12.07 15.97 -17.10
CA GLY A 126 -10.74 15.71 -17.63
C GLY A 126 -10.68 15.93 -19.14
N HIS A 127 -9.46 15.92 -19.68
CA HIS A 127 -9.20 16.21 -21.09
C HIS A 127 -9.41 15.00 -22.02
N GLY A 128 -9.32 13.77 -21.50
CA GLY A 128 -9.45 12.55 -22.29
C GLY A 128 -10.82 11.90 -22.13
N GLU A 129 -11.58 11.81 -23.22
CA GLU A 129 -12.89 11.14 -23.22
C GLU A 129 -12.77 9.67 -22.79
N ASN A 130 -11.82 8.92 -23.38
CA ASN A 130 -11.62 7.51 -23.06
C ASN A 130 -11.25 7.30 -21.58
N SER A 131 -10.36 8.13 -21.02
CA SER A 131 -9.96 7.98 -19.63
C SER A 131 -11.09 8.31 -18.65
N ILE A 132 -11.91 9.33 -18.95
CA ILE A 132 -13.11 9.66 -18.16
C ILE A 132 -14.18 8.57 -18.30
N TYR A 133 -14.39 8.05 -19.50
CA TYR A 133 -15.33 6.97 -19.76
C TYR A 133 -14.97 5.69 -18.98
N LEU A 134 -13.69 5.31 -18.96
CA LEU A 134 -13.22 4.12 -18.25
C LEU A 134 -13.46 4.21 -16.74
N ILE A 135 -13.07 5.32 -16.09
CA ILE A 135 -13.31 5.50 -14.65
C ILE A 135 -14.80 5.63 -14.34
N HIS A 136 -15.58 6.30 -15.21
CA HIS A 136 -17.02 6.39 -15.04
C HIS A 136 -17.67 5.00 -15.08
N ARG A 137 -17.27 4.15 -16.04
CA ARG A 137 -17.77 2.77 -16.15
C ARG A 137 -17.37 1.94 -14.94
N GLU A 138 -16.12 2.04 -14.50
CA GLU A 138 -15.59 1.37 -13.30
C GLU A 138 -16.41 1.72 -12.04
N LEU A 139 -16.83 2.99 -11.90
CA LEU A 139 -17.62 3.46 -10.76
C LEU A 139 -19.10 3.05 -10.83
N LEU A 140 -19.64 2.71 -12.00
CA LEU A 140 -21.01 2.25 -12.18
C LEU A 140 -21.15 0.72 -12.13
N GLU A 141 -20.07 -0.02 -12.42
CA GLU A 141 -20.03 -1.49 -12.36
C GLU A 141 -19.88 -2.03 -10.92
N LYS A 142 -19.73 -1.14 -9.92
CA LYS A 142 -19.68 -1.45 -8.48
C LYS A 142 -20.98 -1.04 -7.79
#